data_AF-A0A7V3VAN7-F1
#
_entry.id   AF-A0A7V3VAN7-F1
#
_cell.length_a   1.000
_cell.length_b   1.000
_cell.length_c   1.000
_cell.angle_alpha   90.00
_cell.angle_beta   90.00
_cell.angle_gamma   90.00
#
_symmetry.space_group_name_H-M   'P 1'
#
loop_
_entity.id
_entity.type
_entity.pdbx_description
1 polymer ?
#
loop_
_entity_poly.entity_id
_entity_poly.type
_entity_poly.pdbx_seq_one_letter_code
_entity_poly.pdbx_strand_id
1 'polypeptide(L)'
;MKTRTKTIVGVVLTLIVAAIVVVFAFPQVAATRYIYFDTNSGRLKVQCVSFGRIYHESVEETEYSKLLKEFGFEEESADWRPAFSTELGIRRFFHPQNVSYPYGRVCARVKEFTMWLELQEKADAREKREQLAKFRVLVREGSPEQIQEYVSSLLQQNAASK
;
A
#
# COMPACT_ATOMS: atom_id res chain seq x y z
N MET A 1 45.33 1.98 38.01
CA MET A 1 43.90 1.61 38.02
C MET A 1 42.97 2.71 37.52
N LYS A 2 43.00 3.94 38.08
CA LYS A 2 42.05 5.03 37.73
C LYS A 2 41.94 5.39 36.24
N THR A 3 43.05 5.35 35.49
CA THR A 3 43.07 5.73 34.06
C THR A 3 42.41 4.69 33.16
N ARG A 4 42.66 3.40 33.39
CA ARG A 4 42.03 2.30 32.63
C ARG A 4 40.51 2.27 32.84
N THR A 5 40.02 2.54 34.04
CA THR A 5 38.58 2.59 34.32
C THR A 5 37.90 3.73 33.55
N LYS A 6 38.53 4.91 33.44
CA LYS A 6 38.00 6.03 32.64
C LYS A 6 37.94 5.70 31.15
N THR A 7 38.96 5.03 30.61
CA THR A 7 38.99 4.59 29.20
C THR A 7 37.90 3.55 28.91
N ILE A 8 37.73 2.56 29.80
CA ILE A 8 36.69 1.52 29.65
C ILE A 8 35.29 2.15 29.70
N VAL A 9 35.03 3.03 30.67
CA VAL A 9 33.74 3.73 30.78
C VAL A 9 33.47 4.59 29.55
N GLY A 10 34.49 5.29 29.03
CA GLY A 10 34.37 6.06 27.80
C GLY A 10 34.00 5.20 26.59
N VAL A 11 34.70 4.07 26.38
CA VAL A 11 34.41 3.14 25.27
C VAL A 11 33.01 2.55 25.38
N VAL A 12 32.58 2.15 26.58
CA VAL A 12 31.24 1.61 26.82
C VAL A 12 30.17 2.66 26.51
N LEU A 13 30.36 3.91 26.93
CA LEU A 13 29.43 5.00 26.64
C LEU A 13 29.33 5.25 25.13
N THR A 14 30.45 5.27 24.42
CA THR A 14 30.47 5.45 22.95
C THR A 14 29.76 4.31 22.23
N LEU A 15 29.93 3.06 22.69
CA LEU A 15 29.22 1.91 22.14
C LEU A 15 27.71 1.99 22.39
N ILE A 16 27.29 2.45 23.57
CA ILE A 16 25.87 2.66 23.89
C ILE A 16 25.28 3.75 22.99
N VAL A 17 25.96 4.89 22.84
CA VAL A 17 25.51 5.98 21.97
C VAL A 17 25.46 5.52 20.51
N ALA A 18 26.48 4.81 20.03
CA ALA A 18 26.48 4.24 18.69
C ALA A 18 25.32 3.25 18.48
N ALA A 19 25.06 2.38 19.47
CA ALA A 19 23.92 1.45 19.43
C ALA A 19 22.58 2.20 19.40
N ILE A 20 22.41 3.26 20.19
CA ILE A 20 21.22 4.12 20.18
C ILE A 20 21.06 4.78 18.80
N VAL A 21 22.12 5.35 18.23
CA VAL A 21 22.07 5.96 16.89
C VAL A 21 21.71 4.93 15.82
N VAL A 22 22.29 3.73 15.88
CA VAL A 22 21.98 2.64 14.94
C VAL A 22 20.55 2.12 15.12
N VAL A 23 20.02 2.10 16.33
CA VAL A 23 18.67 1.58 16.63
C VAL A 23 17.58 2.63 16.40
N PHE A 24 17.85 3.92 16.61
CA PHE A 24 16.82 4.96 16.58
C PHE A 24 16.95 5.94 15.39
N ALA A 25 18.16 6.26 14.93
CA ALA A 25 18.35 7.19 13.80
C ALA A 25 18.47 6.44 12.46
N PHE A 26 19.21 5.34 12.42
CA PHE A 26 19.40 4.56 11.18
C PHE A 26 18.12 3.98 10.57
N PRO A 27 17.08 3.59 11.34
CA PRO A 27 15.82 3.15 10.73
C PRO A 27 15.15 4.20 9.86
N GLN A 28 15.38 5.48 10.14
CA GLN A 28 14.83 6.57 9.34
C GLN A 28 15.67 6.86 8.08
N VAL A 29 16.93 6.40 8.05
CA VAL A 29 17.90 6.66 6.97
C VAL A 29 18.06 5.46 6.03
N ALA A 30 17.67 4.24 6.44
CA ALA A 30 17.78 3.05 5.61
C ALA A 30 16.53 2.17 5.78
N ALA A 31 15.43 2.55 5.15
CA ALA A 31 14.15 1.85 5.25
C ALA A 31 13.63 1.43 3.87
N THR A 32 12.70 0.49 3.88
CA THR A 32 11.89 0.09 2.74
C THR A 32 10.43 0.30 3.13
N ARG A 33 9.71 1.11 2.35
CA ARG A 33 8.27 1.28 2.47
C ARG A 33 7.60 0.24 1.60
N TYR A 34 6.86 -0.68 2.21
CA TYR A 34 5.99 -1.63 1.54
C TYR A 34 4.55 -1.12 1.56
N ILE A 35 3.86 -1.26 0.44
CA ILE A 35 2.44 -0.98 0.30
C ILE A 35 1.77 -2.29 -0.10
N TYR A 36 0.72 -2.65 0.62
CA TYR A 36 -0.12 -3.81 0.36
C TYR A 36 -1.54 -3.34 0.05
N PHE A 37 -2.18 -4.01 -0.91
CA PHE A 37 -3.57 -3.80 -1.27
C PHE A 37 -4.42 -4.95 -0.71
N ASP A 38 -5.50 -4.63 -0.02
CA ASP A 38 -6.48 -5.61 0.44
C ASP A 38 -7.51 -5.88 -0.67
N THR A 39 -7.51 -7.10 -1.21
CA THR A 39 -8.44 -7.50 -2.28
C THR A 39 -9.89 -7.62 -1.80
N ASN A 40 -10.11 -7.81 -0.49
CA ASN A 40 -11.46 -7.96 0.08
C ASN A 40 -12.07 -6.61 0.47
N SER A 41 -11.28 -5.72 1.06
CA SER A 41 -11.76 -4.44 1.59
C SER A 41 -11.38 -3.23 0.73
N GLY A 42 -10.46 -3.38 -0.21
CA GLY A 42 -9.93 -2.27 -1.00
C GLY A 42 -8.99 -1.32 -0.27
N ARG A 43 -8.65 -1.58 1.00
CA ARG A 43 -7.77 -0.72 1.81
C ARG A 43 -6.30 -0.87 1.40
N LEU A 44 -5.49 0.11 1.80
CA LEU A 44 -4.04 0.05 1.66
C LEU A 44 -3.39 -0.09 3.02
N LYS A 45 -2.46 -1.03 3.14
CA LYS A 45 -1.57 -1.10 4.31
C LYS A 45 -0.19 -0.64 3.91
N VAL A 46 0.35 0.31 4.66
CA VAL A 46 1.71 0.84 4.49
C VAL A 46 2.55 0.34 5.66
N GLN A 47 3.69 -0.28 5.36
CA GLN A 47 4.67 -0.70 6.36
C GLN A 47 6.03 -0.10 6.02
N CYS A 48 6.66 0.58 6.97
CA CYS A 48 8.05 0.99 6.85
C CYS A 48 8.93 0.05 7.65
N VAL A 49 9.81 -0.65 6.95
CA VAL A 49 10.71 -1.66 7.52
C VAL A 49 12.13 -1.18 7.43
N SER A 50 12.88 -1.29 8.53
CA SER A 50 14.32 -1.11 8.52
C SER A 50 15.00 -2.23 9.30
N PHE A 51 16.05 -2.80 8.73
CA PHE A 51 16.81 -3.92 9.31
C PHE A 51 15.92 -5.06 9.87
N GLY A 52 14.84 -5.41 9.13
CA GLY A 52 13.91 -6.46 9.51
C GLY A 52 12.89 -6.09 10.59
N ARG A 53 12.85 -4.83 11.05
CA ARG A 53 11.87 -4.33 12.02
C ARG A 53 10.89 -3.37 11.35
N ILE A 54 9.60 -3.59 11.56
CA ILE A 54 8.55 -2.63 11.22
C ILE A 54 8.58 -1.54 12.30
N TYR A 55 8.87 -0.31 11.91
CA TYR A 55 8.88 0.83 12.84
C TYR A 55 7.68 1.77 12.64
N HIS A 56 6.98 1.61 11.51
CA HIS A 56 5.75 2.32 11.23
C HIS A 56 4.82 1.44 10.40
N GLU A 57 3.55 1.40 10.80
CA GLU A 57 2.48 0.73 10.07
C GLU A 57 1.23 1.62 10.09
N SER A 58 0.59 1.76 8.94
CA SER A 58 -0.72 2.40 8.80
C SER A 58 -1.62 1.58 7.89
N VAL A 59 -2.93 1.63 8.14
CA VAL A 59 -3.96 1.13 7.23
C VAL A 59 -4.84 2.30 6.84
N GLU A 60 -4.94 2.54 5.54
CA GLU A 60 -5.60 3.69 4.94
C GLU A 60 -6.82 3.23 4.15
N GLU A 61 -7.93 3.94 4.33
CA GLU A 61 -9.12 3.78 3.49
C GLU A 61 -8.90 4.42 2.12
N THR A 62 -9.25 3.67 1.08
CA THR A 62 -9.33 4.17 -0.29
C THR A 62 -10.75 4.59 -0.63
N GLU A 63 -10.93 5.40 -1.67
CA GLU A 63 -12.28 5.74 -2.18
C GLU A 63 -13.07 4.48 -2.55
N TYR A 64 -12.41 3.45 -3.11
CA TYR A 64 -13.04 2.17 -3.36
C TYR A 64 -13.55 1.50 -2.07
N SER A 65 -12.75 1.50 -1.00
CA SER A 65 -13.17 0.94 0.29
C SER A 65 -14.34 1.72 0.91
N LYS A 66 -14.39 3.04 0.71
CA LYS A 66 -15.52 3.88 1.14
C LYS A 66 -16.79 3.56 0.35
N LEU A 67 -16.68 3.41 -0.97
CA LEU A 67 -17.80 3.00 -1.82
C LEU A 67 -18.36 1.63 -1.40
N LEU A 68 -17.49 0.65 -1.10
CA LEU A 68 -17.94 -0.66 -0.61
C LEU A 68 -18.77 -0.53 0.67
N LYS A 69 -18.37 0.35 1.59
CA LYS A 69 -19.11 0.62 2.83
C LYS A 69 -20.41 1.37 2.57
N GLU A 70 -20.39 2.40 1.72
CA GLU A 70 -21.56 3.19 1.34
C GLU A 70 -22.66 2.31 0.74
N PHE A 71 -22.28 1.39 -0.15
CA PHE A 71 -23.18 0.40 -0.72
C PHE A 71 -23.37 -0.82 0.18
N GLY A 72 -23.00 -0.78 1.47
CA GLY A 72 -23.33 -1.83 2.46
C GLY A 72 -22.82 -3.22 2.10
N PHE A 73 -21.61 -3.33 1.55
CA PHE A 73 -20.93 -4.62 1.42
C PHE A 73 -20.27 -4.99 2.76
N GLU A 74 -20.40 -6.25 3.16
CA GLU A 74 -19.82 -6.74 4.41
C GLU A 74 -18.29 -6.72 4.37
N GLU A 75 -17.71 -6.39 5.52
CA GLU A 75 -16.28 -6.36 5.72
C GLU A 75 -15.78 -7.78 5.99
N GLU A 76 -14.95 -8.29 5.09
CA GLU A 76 -14.36 -9.62 5.19
C GLU A 76 -12.93 -9.56 5.76
N SER A 77 -12.39 -10.71 6.15
CA SER A 77 -11.00 -10.79 6.63
C SER A 77 -10.03 -10.27 5.57
N ALA A 78 -9.10 -9.42 5.95
CA ALA A 78 -8.17 -8.79 5.02
C ALA A 78 -7.31 -9.81 4.26
N ASP A 79 -7.20 -9.65 2.94
CA ASP A 79 -6.28 -10.40 2.08
C ASP A 79 -5.23 -9.47 1.50
N TRP A 80 -4.14 -9.28 2.25
CA TRP A 80 -3.08 -8.34 1.92
C TRP A 80 -2.17 -8.86 0.81
N ARG A 81 -2.20 -8.20 -0.36
CA ARG A 81 -1.35 -8.49 -1.51
C ARG A 81 -0.28 -7.42 -1.70
N PRO A 82 1.00 -7.77 -1.94
CA PRO A 82 2.05 -6.78 -2.20
C PRO A 82 1.71 -5.93 -3.43
N ALA A 83 1.70 -4.61 -3.25
CA ALA A 83 1.33 -3.66 -4.30
C ALA A 83 2.54 -2.86 -4.78
N PHE A 84 3.27 -2.24 -3.85
CA PHE A 84 4.47 -1.45 -4.17
C PHE A 84 5.52 -1.64 -3.09
N SER A 85 6.79 -1.45 -3.46
CA SER A 85 7.83 -1.14 -2.49
C SER A 85 8.68 0.03 -2.96
N THR A 86 9.12 0.84 -2.00
CA THR A 86 9.98 1.99 -2.23
C THR A 86 11.12 1.99 -1.22
N GLU A 87 12.35 2.05 -1.72
CA GLU A 87 13.53 2.19 -0.88
C GLU A 87 13.67 3.66 -0.41
N LEU A 88 14.03 3.84 0.85
CA LEU A 88 14.15 5.14 1.52
C LEU A 88 15.59 5.37 2.00
N GLY A 89 16.01 6.63 1.92
CA GLY A 89 17.34 7.09 2.34
C GLY A 89 18.48 6.38 1.60
N ILE A 90 19.49 5.90 2.34
CA ILE A 90 20.73 5.33 1.78
C ILE A 90 20.47 4.07 0.94
N ARG A 91 19.40 3.30 1.21
CA ARG A 91 19.05 2.11 0.41
C ARG A 91 18.77 2.43 -1.05
N ARG A 92 18.34 3.67 -1.36
CA ARG A 92 18.09 4.15 -2.73
C ARG A 92 19.33 4.12 -3.63
N PHE A 93 20.53 4.09 -3.06
CA PHE A 93 21.78 4.03 -3.81
C PHE A 93 22.21 2.60 -4.17
N PHE A 94 21.64 1.58 -3.51
CA PHE A 94 22.09 0.19 -3.63
C PHE A 94 21.01 -0.76 -4.20
N HIS A 95 19.75 -0.35 -4.21
CA HIS A 95 18.61 -1.17 -4.62
C HIS A 95 17.66 -0.42 -5.58
N PRO A 96 16.84 -1.13 -6.38
CA PRO A 96 15.79 -0.52 -7.18
C PRO A 96 14.90 0.37 -6.31
N GLN A 97 14.78 1.65 -6.68
CA GLN A 97 14.15 2.64 -5.82
C GLN A 97 12.64 2.42 -5.67
N ASN A 98 11.98 1.96 -6.72
CA ASN A 98 10.54 1.69 -6.75
C ASN A 98 10.29 0.36 -7.46
N VAL A 99 9.59 -0.55 -6.80
CA VAL A 99 9.12 -1.81 -7.38
C VAL A 99 7.60 -1.78 -7.38
N SER A 100 7.01 -2.04 -8.55
CA SER A 100 5.57 -2.22 -8.72
C SER A 100 5.28 -3.70 -8.88
N TYR A 101 4.45 -4.24 -8.00
CA TYR A 101 3.96 -5.61 -8.06
C TYR A 101 2.62 -5.65 -8.82
N PRO A 102 2.13 -6.85 -9.23
CA PRO A 102 0.87 -6.95 -9.97
C PRO A 102 -0.31 -6.25 -9.29
N TYR A 103 -0.42 -6.34 -7.96
CA TYR A 103 -1.48 -5.67 -7.20
C TYR A 103 -1.30 -4.15 -7.04
N GLY A 104 -0.11 -3.62 -7.37
CA GLY A 104 0.08 -2.17 -7.54
C GLY A 104 -0.68 -1.66 -8.76
N ARG A 105 -0.67 -2.43 -9.86
CA ARG A 105 -1.51 -2.14 -11.04
C ARG A 105 -2.99 -2.31 -10.74
N VAL A 106 -3.37 -3.34 -9.98
CA VAL A 106 -4.76 -3.51 -9.51
C VAL A 106 -5.23 -2.31 -8.70
N CYS A 107 -4.43 -1.84 -7.75
CA CYS A 107 -4.75 -0.64 -6.96
C CYS A 107 -5.02 0.58 -7.86
N ALA A 108 -4.22 0.79 -8.91
CA ALA A 108 -4.45 1.88 -9.86
C ALA A 108 -5.77 1.70 -10.64
N ARG A 109 -6.05 0.48 -11.11
CA ARG A 109 -7.29 0.15 -11.83
C ARG A 109 -8.54 0.28 -10.97
N VAL A 110 -8.45 -0.11 -9.71
CA VAL A 110 -9.51 0.07 -8.72
C VAL A 110 -9.84 1.55 -8.51
N LYS A 111 -8.81 2.41 -8.47
CA LYS A 111 -9.01 3.86 -8.42
C LYS A 111 -9.70 4.39 -9.68
N GLU A 112 -9.28 3.97 -10.86
CA GLU A 112 -9.91 4.37 -12.12
C GLU A 112 -11.38 3.91 -12.21
N PHE A 113 -11.68 2.68 -11.78
CA PHE A 113 -13.05 2.17 -11.70
C PHE A 113 -13.91 3.02 -10.75
N THR A 114 -13.37 3.34 -9.57
CA THR A 114 -14.05 4.18 -8.57
C THR A 114 -14.43 5.53 -9.17
N MET A 115 -13.48 6.21 -9.81
CA MET A 115 -13.73 7.47 -10.49
C MET A 115 -14.74 7.32 -11.63
N TRP A 116 -14.65 6.25 -12.43
CA TRP A 116 -15.62 5.97 -13.49
C TRP A 116 -17.04 5.81 -12.93
N LEU A 117 -17.21 5.11 -11.81
CA LEU A 117 -18.51 4.86 -11.18
C LEU A 117 -19.11 6.16 -10.60
N GLU A 118 -18.27 7.01 -10.00
CA GLU A 118 -18.65 8.33 -9.50
C GLU A 118 -19.16 9.24 -10.62
N LEU A 119 -18.51 9.19 -11.79
CA LEU A 119 -18.88 9.98 -12.97
C LEU A 119 -20.19 9.52 -13.65
N GLN A 120 -20.77 8.38 -13.25
CA GLN A 120 -22.07 7.93 -13.75
C GLN A 120 -23.22 8.67 -13.04
N GLU A 121 -23.38 9.98 -13.29
CA GLU A 121 -24.38 10.83 -12.61
C GLU A 121 -25.83 10.38 -12.88
N LYS A 122 -26.08 9.75 -14.04
CA LYS A 122 -27.43 9.31 -14.46
C LYS A 122 -27.78 7.89 -14.03
N ALA A 123 -26.79 7.10 -13.57
CA ALA A 123 -27.02 5.73 -13.14
C ALA A 123 -27.70 5.71 -11.78
N ASP A 124 -28.71 4.87 -11.61
CA ASP A 124 -29.38 4.73 -10.33
C ASP A 124 -28.48 4.02 -9.30
N ALA A 125 -28.83 4.13 -8.01
CA ALA A 125 -28.03 3.54 -6.93
C ALA A 125 -27.96 2.00 -7.03
N ARG A 126 -28.97 1.35 -7.62
CA ARG A 126 -28.99 -0.11 -7.78
C ARG A 126 -28.03 -0.53 -8.87
N GLU A 127 -28.01 0.13 -10.01
CA GLU A 127 -27.06 -0.09 -11.09
C GLU A 127 -25.63 0.11 -10.61
N LYS A 128 -25.36 1.19 -9.86
CA LYS A 128 -24.04 1.42 -9.27
C LYS A 128 -23.63 0.30 -8.32
N ARG A 129 -24.54 -0.14 -7.45
CA ARG A 129 -24.31 -1.28 -6.56
C ARG A 129 -24.01 -2.57 -7.34
N GLU A 130 -24.75 -2.84 -8.41
CA GLU A 130 -24.57 -4.03 -9.24
C GLU A 130 -23.21 -4.01 -9.98
N GLN A 131 -22.80 -2.86 -10.51
CA GLN A 131 -21.46 -2.71 -11.11
C GLN A 131 -20.35 -2.87 -10.07
N LEU A 132 -20.52 -2.26 -8.90
CA LEU A 132 -19.59 -2.39 -7.78
C LEU A 132 -19.49 -3.85 -7.28
N ALA A 133 -20.61 -4.58 -7.21
CA ALA A 133 -20.62 -5.99 -6.85
C ALA A 133 -19.84 -6.85 -7.85
N LYS A 134 -20.08 -6.66 -9.15
CA LYS A 134 -19.35 -7.36 -10.22
C LYS A 134 -17.85 -7.10 -10.13
N PHE A 135 -17.48 -5.83 -9.98
CA PHE A 135 -16.08 -5.46 -9.87
C PHE A 135 -15.44 -5.99 -8.59
N ARG A 136 -16.15 -6.00 -7.45
CA ARG A 136 -15.68 -6.60 -6.20
C ARG A 136 -15.34 -8.08 -6.36
N VAL A 137 -16.20 -8.86 -7.01
CA VAL A 137 -15.91 -10.26 -7.30
C VAL A 137 -14.65 -10.38 -8.16
N LEU A 138 -14.54 -9.55 -9.20
CA LEU A 138 -13.37 -9.55 -10.09
C LEU A 138 -12.06 -9.18 -9.35
N VAL A 139 -12.09 -8.23 -8.41
CA VAL A 139 -10.92 -7.84 -7.61
C VAL A 139 -10.47 -8.96 -6.66
N ARG A 140 -11.41 -9.77 -6.17
CA ARG A 140 -11.14 -10.87 -5.23
C ARG A 140 -10.64 -12.14 -5.92
N GLU A 141 -11.27 -12.49 -7.03
CA GLU A 141 -11.10 -13.80 -7.67
C GLU A 141 -10.39 -13.73 -9.01
N GLY A 142 -10.41 -12.57 -9.66
CA GLY A 142 -9.82 -12.36 -10.97
C GLY A 142 -8.31 -12.14 -10.94
N SER A 143 -7.68 -12.33 -12.11
CA SER A 143 -6.28 -11.99 -12.30
C SER A 143 -6.10 -10.48 -12.49
N PRO A 144 -4.90 -9.94 -12.19
CA PRO A 144 -4.57 -8.54 -12.50
C PRO A 144 -4.83 -8.14 -13.95
N GLU A 145 -4.65 -9.07 -14.89
CA GLU A 145 -4.90 -8.87 -16.32
C GLU A 145 -6.40 -8.77 -16.63
N GLN A 146 -7.24 -9.59 -16.01
CA GLN A 146 -8.69 -9.52 -16.17
C GLN A 146 -9.26 -8.21 -15.62
N ILE A 147 -8.75 -7.75 -14.47
CA ILE A 147 -9.12 -6.46 -13.88
C ILE A 147 -8.71 -5.32 -14.81
N GLN A 148 -7.50 -5.39 -15.36
CA GLN A 148 -6.97 -4.42 -16.32
C GLN A 148 -7.86 -4.33 -17.57
N GLU A 149 -8.20 -5.46 -18.18
CA GLU A 149 -9.05 -5.52 -19.38
C GLU A 149 -10.45 -4.97 -19.09
N TYR A 150 -11.06 -5.38 -17.98
CA TYR A 150 -12.38 -4.91 -17.57
C TYR A 150 -12.42 -3.39 -17.44
N VAL A 151 -11.51 -2.78 -16.65
CA VAL A 151 -11.48 -1.33 -16.46
C VAL A 151 -11.16 -0.61 -17.77
N SER A 152 -10.22 -1.12 -18.58
CA SER A 152 -9.92 -0.54 -19.89
C SER A 152 -11.15 -0.52 -20.82
N SER A 153 -11.93 -1.59 -20.86
CA SER A 153 -13.16 -1.65 -21.66
C SER A 153 -14.22 -0.65 -21.20
N LEU A 154 -14.42 -0.47 -19.89
CA LEU A 154 -15.34 0.51 -19.33
C LEU A 154 -14.96 1.95 -19.72
N LEU A 155 -13.67 2.27 -19.62
CA LEU A 155 -13.17 3.60 -19.97
C LEU A 155 -13.30 3.88 -21.47
N GLN A 156 -13.08 2.88 -22.33
CA GLN A 156 -13.28 3.01 -23.79
C GLN A 156 -14.75 3.23 -24.16
N GLN A 157 -15.67 2.48 -23.55
CA GLN A 157 -17.11 2.66 -23.77
C GLN A 157 -17.58 4.07 -23.37
N ASN A 158 -17.08 4.58 -22.25
CA ASN A 158 -17.41 5.93 -21.79
C ASN A 158 -16.84 7.02 -22.73
N ALA A 159 -15.65 6.82 -23.29
CA ALA A 159 -15.06 7.72 -24.27
C ALA A 159 -15.82 7.72 -25.61
N ALA A 160 -16.35 6.56 -26.03
CA ALA A 160 -17.13 6.44 -27.27
C ALA A 160 -18.58 6.92 -27.15
N SER A 161 -19.10 7.08 -25.92
CA SER A 161 -20.46 7.56 -25.65
C SER A 161 -20.54 9.09 -25.47
N LYS A 162 -19.42 9.81 -25.55
CA LYS A 162 -19.34 11.28 -25.54
C LYS A 162 -19.26 11.84 -26.94
#